data_AF-A0ABD6EMP7-F1
#
_entry.id   AF-A0ABD6EMP7-F1
#
_cell.length_a   1.000
_cell.length_b   1.000
_cell.length_c   1.000
_cell.angle_alpha   90.00
_cell.angle_beta   90.00
_cell.angle_gamma   90.00
#
_symmetry.space_group_name_H-M   'P 1'
#
loop_
_entity.id
_entity.type
_entity.pdbx_description
1 polymer ?
#
loop_
_entity_poly.entity_id
_entity_poly.type
_entity_poly.pdbx_seq_one_letter_code
_entity_poly.pdbx_strand_id
1 'polypeptide(L)'
;MRNIKIDLFFLYRSNEGYDWVGGMYVPKKQKLRWIYPHIGRLCTGALLGYLFHVPCNAVDVLEADYGKKWKVPHKTRNFNWYSSHHNVHTNGYWSAEEWSNVFRIMTNQPMANFQKFKKC
;
A
#
# COMPACT_ATOMS: atom_id res chain seq x y z
N MET A 1 -26.20 2.37 8.44
CA MET A 1 -24.93 1.85 9.00
C MET A 1 -23.78 2.32 8.10
N ARG A 2 -22.71 2.91 8.65
CA ARG A 2 -21.60 3.41 7.83
C ARG A 2 -20.73 2.23 7.38
N ASN A 3 -20.55 2.06 6.08
CA ASN A 3 -19.65 1.08 5.49
C ASN A 3 -18.20 1.59 5.58
N ILE A 4 -17.61 1.52 6.78
CA ILE A 4 -16.21 1.90 7.02
C ILE A 4 -15.32 0.79 6.47
N LYS A 5 -14.32 1.18 5.68
CA LYS A 5 -13.35 0.25 5.08
C LYS A 5 -11.95 0.56 5.59
N ILE A 6 -11.12 -0.48 5.69
CA ILE A 6 -9.69 -0.39 5.96
C ILE A 6 -8.99 -1.13 4.82
N ASP A 7 -8.02 -0.46 4.19
CA ASP A 7 -7.13 -1.08 3.23
C ASP A 7 -5.84 -1.50 3.94
N LEU A 8 -5.44 -2.76 3.76
CA LEU A 8 -4.22 -3.32 4.34
C LEU A 8 -3.15 -3.47 3.26
N PHE A 9 -1.98 -2.90 3.52
CA PHE A 9 -0.82 -2.98 2.64
C PHE A 9 0.32 -3.70 3.34
N PHE A 10 1.06 -4.50 2.58
CA PHE A 10 2.24 -5.21 3.08
C PHE A 10 3.50 -4.47 2.64
N LEU A 11 4.37 -4.20 3.60
CA LEU A 11 5.68 -3.61 3.39
C LEU A 11 6.73 -4.72 3.32
N TYR A 12 7.60 -4.65 2.31
CA TYR A 12 8.66 -5.61 2.08
C TYR A 12 10.02 -4.93 2.16
N ARG A 13 11.00 -5.62 2.77
CA ARG A 13 12.40 -5.19 2.79
C ARG A 13 13.10 -5.61 1.50
N SER A 14 13.79 -4.68 0.86
CA SER A 14 14.76 -5.00 -0.19
C SER A 14 16.16 -5.24 0.41
N ASN A 15 16.95 -6.07 -0.27
CA ASN A 15 18.38 -6.23 0.03
C ASN A 15 19.21 -5.01 -0.38
N GLU A 16 18.63 -4.09 -1.15
CA GLU A 16 19.27 -2.86 -1.65
C GLU A 16 19.12 -1.66 -0.69
N GLY A 17 18.64 -1.89 0.54
CA GLY A 17 18.56 -0.86 1.58
C GLY A 17 17.34 0.07 1.49
N TYR A 18 16.32 -0.31 0.72
CA TYR A 18 15.02 0.36 0.69
C TYR A 18 13.88 -0.59 1.10
N ASP A 19 12.75 -0.02 1.49
CA ASP A 19 11.51 -0.76 1.73
C ASP A 19 10.51 -0.47 0.60
N TRP A 20 9.57 -1.36 0.34
CA TRP A 20 8.60 -1.14 -0.73
C TRP A 20 7.24 -1.76 -0.45
N VAL A 21 6.20 -1.15 -1.00
CA VAL A 21 4.82 -1.66 -0.95
C VAL A 21 4.40 -2.05 -2.36
N GLY A 22 3.76 -3.21 -2.50
CA GLY A 22 3.14 -3.65 -3.74
C GLY A 22 1.69 -3.20 -3.85
N GLY A 23 1.22 -2.94 -5.06
CA GLY A 23 -0.18 -2.70 -5.37
C GLY A 23 -0.54 -3.14 -6.78
N MET A 24 -1.82 -3.02 -7.13
CA MET A 24 -2.29 -3.39 -8.46
C MET A 24 -3.39 -2.47 -8.96
N TYR A 25 -3.32 -2.12 -10.26
CA TYR A 25 -4.43 -1.49 -10.94
C TYR A 25 -5.25 -2.55 -11.68
N VAL A 26 -6.30 -3.03 -10.99
CA VAL A 26 -7.14 -4.17 -11.37
C VAL A 26 -7.66 -4.09 -12.82
N PRO A 27 -8.23 -2.98 -13.30
CA PRO A 27 -8.76 -2.89 -14.67
C PRO A 27 -7.74 -3.22 -15.77
N LYS A 28 -6.45 -2.93 -15.53
CA LYS A 28 -5.35 -3.23 -16.48
C LYS A 28 -4.50 -4.42 -16.05
N LYS A 29 -4.84 -5.11 -14.95
CA LYS A 29 -4.00 -6.15 -14.33
C LYS A 29 -2.53 -5.70 -14.14
N GLN A 30 -2.34 -4.41 -13.88
CA GLN A 30 -1.00 -3.80 -13.82
C GLN A 30 -0.42 -3.96 -12.41
N LYS A 31 0.85 -4.35 -12.33
CA LYS A 31 1.65 -4.43 -11.10
C LYS A 31 2.23 -3.05 -10.82
N LEU A 32 2.02 -2.54 -9.61
CA LEU A 32 2.55 -1.26 -9.16
C LEU A 32 3.42 -1.49 -7.91
N ARG A 33 4.41 -0.62 -7.72
CA ARG A 33 5.23 -0.60 -6.50
C ARG A 33 5.52 0.85 -6.07
N TRP A 34 5.63 1.05 -4.77
CA TRP A 34 6.05 2.28 -4.11
C TRP A 34 7.33 2.01 -3.34
N ILE A 35 8.34 2.86 -3.48
CA ILE A 35 9.67 2.67 -2.90
C ILE A 35 9.87 3.69 -1.78
N TYR A 36 10.28 3.23 -0.62
CA TYR A 36 10.44 4.04 0.58
C TYR A 36 11.87 3.98 1.11
N PRO A 37 12.34 5.06 1.76
CA PRO A 37 13.53 4.98 2.58
C PRO A 37 13.32 3.92 3.66
N HIS A 38 14.40 3.30 4.12
CA HIS A 38 14.31 2.22 5.09
C HIS A 38 13.55 2.63 6.37
N ILE A 39 12.51 1.89 6.71
CA ILE A 39 11.66 2.02 7.90
C ILE A 39 12.16 1.00 8.95
N GLY A 40 13.18 1.39 9.71
CA GLY A 40 13.81 0.52 10.71
C GLY A 40 13.15 0.53 12.09
N ARG A 41 12.42 1.60 12.43
CA ARG A 41 11.85 1.81 13.76
C ARG A 41 10.44 2.37 13.68
N LEU A 42 9.61 1.92 14.62
CA LEU A 42 8.27 2.46 14.85
C LEU A 42 8.28 3.38 16.06
N CYS A 43 7.61 4.51 15.90
CA CYS A 43 7.36 5.52 16.91
C CYS A 43 5.84 5.59 17.17
N THR A 44 5.43 6.41 18.15
CA THR A 44 4.02 6.62 18.46
C THR A 44 3.52 7.91 17.83
N GLY A 45 2.42 7.83 17.09
CA GLY A 45 1.69 8.99 16.54
C GLY A 45 0.26 9.02 17.05
N ALA A 46 -0.31 10.22 17.20
CA ALA A 46 -1.70 10.40 17.59
C ALA A 46 -2.58 10.64 16.36
N LEU A 47 -3.69 9.91 16.25
CA LEU A 47 -4.71 10.11 15.23
C LEU A 47 -6.10 9.98 15.87
N LEU A 48 -6.91 11.04 15.78
CA LEU A 48 -8.27 11.08 16.34
C LEU A 48 -8.37 10.70 17.83
N GLY A 49 -7.35 11.06 18.62
CA GLY A 49 -7.29 10.77 20.07
C GLY A 49 -6.77 9.38 20.43
N TYR A 50 -6.44 8.54 19.45
CA TYR A 50 -5.83 7.22 19.65
C TYR A 50 -4.35 7.23 19.26
N LEU A 51 -3.57 6.34 19.88
CA LEU A 51 -2.15 6.17 19.60
C LEU A 51 -1.94 5.03 18.60
N PHE A 52 -1.14 5.29 17.58
CA PHE A 52 -0.79 4.34 16.53
C PHE A 52 0.73 4.23 16.38
N HIS A 53 1.19 3.08 15.91
CA HIS A 53 2.57 2.94 15.47
C HIS A 53 2.75 3.57 14.09
N VAL A 54 3.72 4.45 13.98
CA VAL A 54 4.09 5.15 12.74
C VAL A 54 5.59 5.01 12.49
N PRO A 55 6.08 5.09 11.25
CA PRO A 55 7.51 5.19 10.98
C PRO A 55 8.13 6.35 11.77
N CYS A 56 9.26 6.12 12.44
CA CYS A 56 9.96 7.23 13.10
C CYS A 56 10.45 8.29 12.09
N ASN A 57 10.74 7.87 10.86
CA ASN A 57 11.08 8.73 9.71
C ASN A 57 9.85 9.06 8.85
N ALA A 58 8.69 9.32 9.48
CA ALA A 58 7.43 9.57 8.77
C ALA A 58 7.52 10.69 7.71
N VAL A 59 8.33 11.73 7.94
CA VAL A 59 8.52 12.82 6.97
C VAL A 59 9.18 12.31 5.70
N ASP A 60 10.21 11.48 5.80
CA ASP A 60 10.91 10.92 4.62
C ASP A 60 9.99 10.00 3.81
N VAL A 61 9.13 9.24 4.50
CA VAL A 61 8.11 8.38 3.87
C VAL A 61 7.07 9.24 3.12
N LEU A 62 6.60 10.33 3.73
CA LEU A 62 5.66 11.26 3.08
C LEU A 62 6.29 11.99 1.89
N GLU A 63 7.55 12.39 2.01
CA GLU A 63 8.29 13.03 0.92
C GLU A 63 8.55 12.07 -0.24
N ALA A 64 8.77 10.78 0.02
CA ALA A 64 8.84 9.78 -1.03
C ALA A 64 7.54 9.74 -1.85
N ASP A 65 6.37 9.67 -1.18
CA ASP A 65 5.07 9.54 -1.87
C ASP A 65 4.59 10.81 -2.56
N TYR A 66 4.74 11.96 -1.91
CA TYR A 66 4.10 13.22 -2.32
C TYR A 66 5.11 14.32 -2.70
N GLY A 67 6.41 14.07 -2.53
CA GLY A 67 7.47 15.04 -2.75
C GLY A 67 7.64 16.05 -1.60
N LYS A 68 8.66 16.91 -1.70
CA LYS A 68 9.02 17.91 -0.67
C LYS A 68 7.91 18.91 -0.31
N LYS A 69 6.90 19.05 -1.16
CA LYS A 69 5.75 19.95 -0.95
C LYS A 69 4.50 19.19 -0.47
N TRP A 70 4.65 18.01 0.15
CA TRP A 70 3.53 17.16 0.60
C TRP A 70 2.51 17.85 1.51
N LYS A 71 2.91 18.91 2.22
CA LYS A 71 2.00 19.73 3.05
C LYS A 71 1.06 20.63 2.23
N VAL A 72 1.33 20.82 0.95
CA VAL A 72 0.48 21.57 0.03
C VAL A 72 -0.55 20.61 -0.57
N PRO A 73 -1.85 20.81 -0.33
CA PRO A 73 -2.87 19.94 -0.89
C PRO A 73 -2.81 19.92 -2.42
N HIS A 74 -3.12 18.75 -2.99
CA HIS A 74 -3.23 18.62 -4.43
C HIS A 74 -4.35 19.56 -4.96
N LYS A 75 -3.99 20.53 -5.81
CA LYS A 75 -4.86 21.66 -6.17
C LYS A 75 -6.08 21.31 -7.01
N THR A 76 -6.13 20.10 -7.55
CA THR A 76 -7.18 19.67 -8.46
C THR A 76 -7.91 18.47 -7.92
N ARG A 77 -9.21 18.39 -8.23
CA ARG A 77 -10.05 17.21 -7.96
C ARG A 77 -9.66 15.98 -8.80
N ASN A 78 -8.80 16.15 -9.81
CA ASN A 78 -8.36 15.10 -10.74
C ASN A 78 -7.24 14.20 -10.18
N PHE A 79 -7.20 14.00 -8.86
CA PHE A 79 -6.20 13.14 -8.24
C PHE A 79 -6.50 11.67 -8.52
N ASN A 80 -5.48 10.95 -8.99
CA ASN A 80 -5.58 9.53 -9.28
C ASN A 80 -4.46 8.76 -8.56
N TRP A 81 -4.81 7.91 -7.61
CA TRP A 81 -3.85 7.25 -6.73
C TRP A 81 -2.79 6.43 -7.47
N TYR A 82 -3.12 5.83 -8.62
CA TYR A 82 -2.21 4.99 -9.41
C TYR A 82 -1.37 5.76 -10.44
N SER A 83 -1.50 7.08 -10.56
CA SER A 83 -0.73 7.86 -11.53
C SER A 83 -0.34 9.28 -11.10
N SER A 84 -0.98 9.84 -10.09
CA SER A 84 -0.72 11.21 -9.60
C SER A 84 0.30 11.26 -8.46
N HIS A 85 0.55 10.18 -7.73
CA HIS A 85 1.62 10.15 -6.72
C HIS A 85 2.99 10.19 -7.39
N HIS A 86 3.97 10.76 -6.69
CA HIS A 86 5.36 10.84 -7.17
C HIS A 86 6.03 9.45 -7.19
N ASN A 87 5.62 8.58 -6.28
CA ASN A 87 6.26 7.28 -6.03
C ASN A 87 5.58 6.08 -6.70
N VAL A 88 4.76 6.30 -7.74
CA VAL A 88 4.16 5.16 -8.44
C VAL A 88 5.12 4.63 -9.50
N HIS A 89 5.58 3.40 -9.31
CA HIS A 89 6.40 2.70 -10.30
C HIS A 89 5.63 1.54 -10.91
N THR A 90 5.63 1.42 -12.23
CA THR A 90 5.10 0.22 -12.90
C THR A 90 6.09 -0.92 -12.74
N ASN A 91 5.61 -2.09 -12.33
CA ASN A 91 6.40 -3.30 -12.11
C ASN A 91 5.92 -4.47 -13.00
N GLY A 92 5.42 -4.13 -14.20
CA GLY A 92 4.88 -5.07 -15.17
C GLY A 92 3.37 -5.30 -15.06
N TYR A 93 2.92 -6.43 -15.59
CA TYR A 93 1.51 -6.83 -15.66
C TYR A 93 1.38 -8.29 -15.25
N TRP A 94 0.20 -8.68 -14.75
CA TRP A 94 -0.14 -10.07 -14.52
C TRP A 94 -0.58 -10.72 -15.83
N SER A 95 -0.09 -11.93 -16.11
CA SER A 95 -0.61 -12.74 -17.19
C SER A 95 -2.06 -13.18 -16.90
N ALA A 96 -2.75 -13.69 -17.92
CA ALA A 96 -4.08 -14.26 -17.73
C ALA A 96 -4.07 -15.46 -16.75
N GLU A 97 -3.02 -16.27 -16.81
CA GLU A 97 -2.83 -17.45 -15.96
C GLU A 97 -2.57 -17.06 -14.50
N GLU A 98 -1.72 -16.06 -14.26
CA GLU A 98 -1.41 -15.57 -12.91
C GLU A 98 -2.61 -14.90 -12.24
N TRP A 99 -3.45 -14.20 -13.01
CA TRP A 99 -4.50 -13.33 -12.50
C TRP A 99 -5.46 -14.04 -11.55
N SER A 100 -5.83 -15.28 -11.88
CA SER A 100 -6.73 -16.08 -11.07
C SER A 100 -6.17 -16.42 -9.70
N ASN A 101 -4.85 -16.33 -9.46
CA ASN A 101 -4.23 -16.66 -8.18
C ASN A 101 -3.95 -15.43 -7.31
N VAL A 102 -3.94 -14.23 -7.89
CA VAL A 102 -3.50 -13.01 -7.20
C VAL A 102 -4.63 -12.02 -6.88
N PHE A 103 -5.79 -12.16 -7.52
CA PHE A 103 -6.96 -11.30 -7.26
C PHE A 103 -8.18 -12.15 -6.92
N ARG A 104 -8.70 -11.97 -5.70
CA ARG A 104 -9.95 -12.59 -5.24
C ARG A 104 -10.82 -11.54 -4.57
N ILE A 105 -12.11 -11.55 -4.90
CA ILE A 105 -13.12 -10.81 -4.16
C ILE A 105 -13.78 -11.81 -3.21
N MET A 106 -13.62 -11.61 -1.91
CA MET A 106 -14.34 -12.40 -0.92
C MET A 106 -15.66 -11.69 -0.60
N THR A 107 -16.77 -12.21 -1.13
CA THR A 107 -18.12 -11.78 -0.76
C THR A 107 -18.72 -12.82 0.17
N ASN A 108 -19.01 -12.47 1.43
CA ASN A 108 -19.74 -13.25 2.45
C ASN A 108 -19.93 -14.74 2.14
N GLN A 109 -18.83 -15.48 1.99
CA GLN A 109 -18.87 -16.92 2.13
C GLN A 109 -18.77 -17.20 3.64
N PRO A 110 -19.56 -18.14 4.20
CA PRO A 110 -19.34 -18.57 5.57
C PRO A 110 -17.86 -18.92 5.71
N MET A 111 -17.23 -18.51 6.80
CA MET A 111 -15.84 -18.81 7.13
C MET A 111 -15.66 -20.33 7.36
N ALA A 112 -15.87 -21.12 6.32
CA ALA A 112 -15.55 -22.52 6.25
C ALA A 112 -14.20 -22.59 5.54
N ASN A 113 -13.16 -22.87 6.32
CA ASN A 113 -11.81 -23.22 5.85
C ASN A 113 -10.94 -22.03 5.47
N PHE A 114 -10.59 -21.20 6.46
CA PHE A 114 -9.22 -20.65 6.50
C PHE A 114 -8.28 -21.85 6.60
N GLN A 115 -7.85 -22.37 5.45
CA GLN A 115 -6.79 -23.37 5.38
C GLN A 115 -5.58 -22.74 6.06
N LYS A 116 -5.18 -23.33 7.19
CA LYS A 116 -4.02 -22.91 7.99
C LYS A 116 -2.91 -22.48 7.03
N PHE A 117 -2.52 -21.21 7.08
CA PHE A 117 -1.25 -20.78 6.52
C PHE A 117 -0.20 -21.72 7.10
N LYS A 118 0.31 -22.64 6.27
CA LYS A 118 1.48 -23.44 6.64
C LYS A 118 2.57 -22.42 6.91
N LYS A 119 3.01 -22.34 8.17
CA LYS A 119 4.27 -21.71 8.54
C LYS A 119 5.33 -22.25 7.58
N CYS A 120 5.99 -21.35 6.85
CA CYS A 120 7.34 -21.61 6.38
C CYS A 120 8.27 -21.71 7.59
#